data_AF-A0A8B8HX60-F1
#
_entry.id   AF-A0A8B8HX60-F1
#
_cell.length_a   1.000
_cell.length_b   1.000
_cell.length_c   1.000
_cell.angle_alpha   90.00
_cell.angle_beta   90.00
_cell.angle_gamma   90.00
#
_symmetry.space_group_name_H-M   'P 1'
#
loop_
_entity.id
_entity.type
_entity.pdbx_description
1 polymer ?
#
loop_
_entity_poly.entity_id
_entity_poly.type
_entity_poly.pdbx_seq_one_letter_code
_entity_poly.pdbx_strand_id
1 'polypeptide(L)'
;MRVISCIALFVAVAMASGNRPQYELSDAPALFEKFIKDFNKQYKDEADKAVHYEAFVKSLETINKANAEQSTATFDINHLADYTPDEKKHLFGLRLPEKRKE
;
A
#
# COMPACT_ATOMS: atom_id res chain seq x y z
N MET A 1 43.24 16.64 33.87
CA MET A 1 42.01 17.00 33.12
C MET A 1 41.47 15.73 32.49
N ARG A 2 40.44 15.11 33.08
CA ARG A 2 39.84 13.87 32.56
C ARG A 2 38.71 14.28 31.62
N VAL A 3 38.93 14.11 30.32
CA VAL A 3 37.87 14.26 29.30
C VAL A 3 36.89 13.10 29.46
N ILE A 4 35.72 13.40 30.01
CA ILE A 4 34.59 12.48 30.04
C ILE A 4 33.96 12.56 28.65
N SER A 5 34.36 11.63 27.78
CA SER A 5 33.75 11.46 26.46
C SER A 5 32.37 10.84 26.66
N CYS A 6 31.33 11.68 26.61
CA CYS A 6 29.94 11.23 26.60
C CYS A 6 29.64 10.59 25.23
N ILE A 7 29.84 9.28 25.14
CA ILE A 7 29.35 8.49 24.01
C ILE A 7 27.82 8.50 24.09
N ALA A 8 27.20 9.37 23.29
CA ALA A 8 25.76 9.35 23.08
C ALA A 8 25.42 8.08 22.28
N LEU A 9 25.03 7.02 22.99
CA LEU A 9 24.38 5.85 22.40
C LEU A 9 23.01 6.31 21.87
N PHE A 10 22.92 6.56 20.57
CA PHE A 10 21.64 6.53 19.86
C PHE A 10 21.15 5.08 19.89
N VAL A 11 20.43 4.72 20.95
CA VAL A 11 19.63 3.51 20.96
C VAL A 11 18.50 3.77 19.97
N ALA A 12 18.66 3.28 18.74
CA ALA A 12 17.56 3.17 17.80
C ALA A 12 16.49 2.34 18.50
N VAL A 13 15.43 3.00 18.94
CA VAL A 13 14.24 2.32 19.46
C VAL A 13 13.68 1.57 18.26
N ALA A 14 14.02 0.29 18.16
CA ALA A 14 13.35 -0.64 17.27
C ALA A 14 11.90 -0.71 17.79
N MET A 15 11.06 0.17 17.27
CA MET A 15 9.61 0.12 17.45
C MET A 15 9.23 -1.32 17.11
N ALA A 16 8.73 -2.05 18.10
CA ALA A 16 8.36 -3.46 17.96
C ALA A 16 7.42 -3.60 16.77
N SER A 17 8.00 -3.89 15.61
CA SER A 17 7.29 -4.00 14.36
C SER A 17 6.71 -5.40 14.42
N GLY A 18 5.44 -5.50 14.78
CA GLY A 18 4.68 -6.70 14.44
C GLY A 18 4.96 -7.06 12.98
N ASN A 19 4.92 -8.34 12.64
CA ASN A 19 5.36 -8.91 11.36
C ASN A 19 4.53 -8.42 10.15
N ARG A 20 4.56 -7.11 9.88
CA ARG A 20 3.75 -6.43 8.86
C ARG A 20 4.39 -6.63 7.50
N PRO A 21 3.58 -6.86 6.46
CA PRO A 21 4.09 -6.95 5.10
C PRO A 21 4.82 -5.67 4.71
N GLN A 22 6.01 -5.85 4.16
CA GLN A 22 6.77 -4.82 3.46
C GLN A 22 7.19 -5.42 2.12
N TYR A 23 6.82 -4.74 1.04
CA TYR A 23 7.00 -5.22 -0.32
C TYR A 23 8.17 -4.52 -0.99
N GLU A 24 9.11 -5.28 -1.53
CA GLU A 24 10.12 -4.73 -2.42
C GLU A 24 9.49 -4.48 -3.79
N LEU A 25 9.61 -3.25 -4.32
CA LEU A 25 9.00 -2.91 -5.63
C LEU A 25 9.65 -3.68 -6.79
N SER A 26 10.87 -4.17 -6.62
CA SER A 26 11.53 -5.07 -7.57
C SER A 26 10.77 -6.40 -7.73
N ASP A 27 10.03 -6.83 -6.72
CA ASP A 27 9.27 -8.08 -6.72
C ASP A 27 7.86 -7.89 -7.29
N ALA A 28 7.47 -6.66 -7.64
CA ALA A 28 6.15 -6.33 -8.13
C ALA A 28 5.68 -7.19 -9.32
N PRO A 29 6.51 -7.54 -10.33
CA PRO A 29 6.07 -8.42 -11.40
C PRO A 29 5.63 -9.80 -10.90
N ALA A 30 6.40 -10.42 -9.99
CA ALA A 30 6.09 -11.73 -9.45
C ALA A 30 4.87 -11.69 -8.51
N LEU A 31 4.78 -10.63 -7.70
CA LEU A 31 3.63 -10.39 -6.83
C LEU A 31 2.34 -10.18 -7.63
N PHE A 32 2.41 -9.46 -8.76
CA PHE A 32 1.26 -9.23 -9.62
C PHE A 32 0.77 -10.52 -10.29
N GLU A 33 1.69 -11.35 -10.80
CA GLU A 33 1.33 -12.66 -11.36
C GLU A 33 0.71 -13.61 -10.32
N LYS A 34 1.17 -13.54 -9.06
CA LYS A 34 0.55 -14.26 -7.94
C LYS A 34 -0.84 -13.68 -7.63
N PHE A 35 -0.96 -12.36 -7.54
CA PHE A 35 -2.22 -11.66 -7.29
C PHE A 35 -3.30 -11.99 -8.32
N ILE A 36 -2.95 -12.03 -9.61
CA ILE A 36 -3.86 -12.42 -10.69
C ILE A 36 -4.45 -13.80 -10.44
N LYS A 37 -3.62 -14.76 -10.00
CA LYS A 37 -4.05 -16.14 -9.73
C LYS A 37 -4.88 -16.23 -8.45
N ASP A 38 -4.40 -15.62 -7.37
CA ASP A 38 -5.05 -15.67 -6.06
C ASP A 38 -6.45 -15.06 -6.07
N PHE A 39 -6.65 -13.99 -6.83
CA PHE A 39 -7.92 -13.27 -6.94
C PHE A 39 -8.65 -13.49 -8.26
N ASN A 40 -8.18 -14.45 -9.07
CA ASN A 40 -8.76 -14.83 -10.37
C ASN A 40 -9.06 -13.60 -11.26
N LYS A 41 -8.08 -12.70 -11.38
CA LYS A 41 -8.22 -11.48 -12.17
C LYS A 41 -8.24 -11.78 -13.65
N GLN A 42 -9.08 -11.04 -14.36
CA GLN A 42 -9.20 -11.12 -15.81
C GLN A 42 -9.18 -9.70 -16.34
N TYR A 43 -8.35 -9.49 -17.35
CA TYR A 43 -8.20 -8.21 -18.03
C TYR A 43 -8.67 -8.37 -19.47
N LYS A 44 -9.19 -7.28 -20.04
CA LYS A 44 -9.73 -7.27 -21.38
C LYS A 44 -8.65 -7.58 -22.44
N ASP A 45 -7.47 -6.99 -22.25
CA ASP A 45 -6.33 -7.09 -23.14
C ASP A 45 -5.03 -6.74 -22.39
N GLU A 46 -3.89 -6.81 -23.08
CA GLU A 46 -2.59 -6.50 -22.46
C GLU A 46 -2.44 -5.03 -22.07
N ALA A 47 -3.12 -4.11 -22.75
CA ALA A 47 -3.08 -2.69 -22.39
C ALA A 47 -3.83 -2.45 -21.08
N ASP A 48 -5.00 -3.08 -20.91
CA ASP A 48 -5.76 -3.11 -19.66
C ASP A 48 -4.94 -3.73 -18.52
N LYS A 49 -4.33 -4.90 -18.77
CA LYS A 49 -3.43 -5.54 -17.80
C LYS A 49 -2.27 -4.62 -17.38
N ALA A 50 -1.68 -3.87 -18.30
CA ALA A 50 -0.60 -2.93 -18.00
C ALA A 50 -1.06 -1.77 -17.11
N VAL A 51 -2.24 -1.21 -17.36
CA VAL A 51 -2.83 -0.15 -16.52
C VAL A 51 -3.08 -0.65 -15.09
N HIS A 52 -3.61 -1.87 -14.96
CA HIS A 52 -3.83 -2.51 -13.66
C HIS A 52 -2.54 -2.88 -12.94
N TYR A 53 -1.48 -3.26 -13.68
CA TYR A 53 -0.16 -3.48 -13.11
C TYR A 53 0.40 -2.20 -12.48
N GLU A 54 0.32 -1.06 -13.18
CA GLU A 54 0.75 0.23 -12.62
C GLU A 54 -0.05 0.62 -11.36
N ALA A 55 -1.35 0.36 -11.35
CA ALA A 55 -2.19 0.58 -10.17
C ALA A 55 -1.78 -0.34 -9.00
N PHE A 56 -1.44 -1.60 -9.29
CA PHE A 56 -0.94 -2.55 -8.30
C PHE A 56 0.37 -2.09 -7.67
N VAL A 57 1.36 -1.62 -8.46
CA VAL A 57 2.63 -1.08 -7.93
C VAL A 57 2.37 0.09 -6.96
N LYS A 58 1.49 1.03 -7.34
CA LYS A 58 1.11 2.16 -6.46
C LYS A 58 0.45 1.70 -5.16
N SER A 59 -0.30 0.60 -5.19
CA SER A 59 -0.86 0.01 -3.99
C SER A 59 0.22 -0.59 -3.08
N LEU A 60 1.27 -1.24 -3.62
CA LEU A 60 2.41 -1.71 -2.82
C LEU A 60 3.11 -0.55 -2.11
N GLU A 61 3.37 0.55 -2.82
CA GLU A 61 3.94 1.78 -2.23
C GLU A 61 3.06 2.31 -1.08
N THR A 62 1.75 2.34 -1.29
CA THR A 62 0.78 2.82 -0.30
C THR A 62 0.74 1.91 0.93
N ILE A 63 0.75 0.59 0.73
CA ILE A 63 0.77 -0.41 1.80
C ILE A 63 2.05 -0.25 2.64
N ASN A 64 3.20 -0.21 1.99
CA ASN A 64 4.50 -0.04 2.65
C ASN A 64 4.53 1.25 3.50
N LYS A 65 4.11 2.36 2.91
CA LYS A 65 4.04 3.65 3.61
C LYS A 65 3.10 3.56 4.82
N ALA A 66 1.90 3.01 4.64
CA ALA A 66 0.92 2.90 5.71
C ALA A 66 1.40 1.98 6.85
N ASN A 67 2.06 0.87 6.53
CA ASN A 67 2.62 -0.05 7.52
C ASN A 67 3.82 0.53 8.28
N ALA A 68 4.60 1.42 7.63
CA ALA A 68 5.70 2.15 8.26
C ALA A 68 5.22 3.29 9.17
N GLU A 69 4.16 4.01 8.78
CA GLU A 69 3.69 5.21 9.47
C GLU A 69 2.64 4.92 10.55
N GLN A 70 1.77 3.93 10.36
CA GLN A 70 0.64 3.66 11.26
C GLN A 70 0.97 2.53 12.23
N SER A 71 0.71 2.71 13.53
CA SER A 71 1.06 1.72 14.56
C SER A 71 -0.07 0.79 14.96
N THR A 72 -1.32 1.08 14.59
CA THR A 72 -2.52 0.38 15.07
C THR A 72 -3.20 -0.52 14.04
N ALA A 73 -2.78 -0.47 12.79
CA ALA A 73 -3.34 -1.24 11.68
C ALA A 73 -2.22 -1.93 10.90
N THR A 74 -2.59 -3.01 10.19
CA THR A 74 -1.74 -3.67 9.21
C THR A 74 -2.46 -3.65 7.87
N PHE A 75 -1.75 -3.23 6.84
CA PHE A 75 -2.22 -3.14 5.47
C PHE A 75 -1.55 -4.23 4.65
N ASP A 76 -2.29 -4.80 3.69
CA ASP A 76 -1.81 -5.91 2.89
C ASP A 76 -2.47 -5.93 1.49
N ILE A 77 -1.88 -6.69 0.57
CA ILE A 77 -2.43 -6.97 -0.75
C ILE A 77 -3.78 -7.68 -0.56
N ASN A 78 -4.80 -7.16 -1.23
CA ASN A 78 -6.14 -7.74 -1.26
C ASN A 78 -6.72 -7.64 -2.67
N HIS A 79 -7.92 -8.16 -2.89
CA HIS A 79 -8.58 -8.20 -4.19
C HIS A 79 -8.81 -6.85 -4.89
N LEU A 80 -8.61 -5.71 -4.20
CA LEU A 80 -8.73 -4.36 -4.75
C LEU A 80 -7.37 -3.71 -5.04
N ALA A 81 -6.26 -4.44 -4.87
CA ALA A 81 -4.91 -3.88 -4.96
C ALA A 81 -4.58 -3.32 -6.37
N ASP A 82 -5.21 -3.80 -7.42
CA ASP A 82 -5.02 -3.32 -8.80
C ASP A 82 -6.05 -2.27 -9.25
N TYR A 83 -6.92 -1.78 -8.36
CA TYR A 83 -7.95 -0.81 -8.76
C TYR A 83 -7.31 0.53 -9.15
N THR A 84 -7.66 0.98 -10.35
CA THR A 84 -7.33 2.30 -10.87
C THR A 84 -8.00 3.42 -10.06
N PRO A 85 -7.51 4.68 -10.15
CA PRO A 85 -8.15 5.80 -9.48
C PRO A 85 -9.62 5.98 -9.83
N ASP A 86 -10.02 5.69 -11.07
CA ASP A 86 -11.41 5.83 -11.50
C ASP A 86 -12.28 4.71 -10.93
N GLU A 87 -11.82 3.45 -10.92
CA GLU A 87 -12.55 2.36 -10.28
C GLU A 87 -12.72 2.59 -8.77
N LYS A 88 -11.70 3.14 -8.10
CA LYS A 88 -11.79 3.50 -6.67
C LYS A 88 -12.89 4.53 -6.38
N LYS A 89 -13.18 5.46 -7.30
CA LYS A 89 -14.28 6.43 -7.14
C LYS A 89 -15.65 5.75 -7.09
N HIS A 90 -15.79 4.60 -7.72
CA HIS A 90 -17.04 3.85 -7.80
C HIS A 90 -17.24 2.84 -6.66
N LEU A 91 -16.29 2.71 -5.74
CA LEU A 91 -16.41 1.83 -4.56
C LEU A 91 -17.43 2.33 -3.53
N PHE A 92 -17.74 3.62 -3.53
CA PHE A 92 -18.57 4.23 -2.49
C PHE A 92 -19.99 4.48 -3.00
N GLY A 93 -20.98 3.88 -2.34
CA GLY A 93 -22.41 4.12 -2.62
C GLY A 93 -22.98 5.40 -2.02
N LEU A 94 -22.16 6.26 -1.40
CA LEU A 94 -22.62 7.46 -0.73
C LEU A 94 -23.10 8.51 -1.74
N ARG A 95 -24.40 8.76 -1.77
CA ARG A 95 -25.01 9.86 -2.52
C ARG A 95 -25.37 10.97 -1.55
N LEU A 96 -24.62 12.07 -1.59
CA LEU A 96 -24.94 13.25 -0.78
C LEU A 96 -26.17 13.96 -1.37
N PRO A 97 -27.11 14.45 -0.55
CA PRO A 97 -28.20 15.27 -1.03
C PRO A 97 -27.64 16.57 -1.61
N GLU A 98 -28.27 17.07 -2.67
CA GLU A 98 -27.93 18.37 -3.25
C GLU A 98 -28.09 19.44 -2.16
N LYS A 99 -27.05 20.26 -1.93
CA LYS A 99 -27.13 21.34 -0.94
C LYS A 99 -28.32 22.22 -1.31
N ARG A 100 -29.29 22.38 -0.40
CA ARG A 100 -30.33 23.40 -0.58
C ARG A 100 -29.62 24.75 -0.72
N LYS A 101 -29.88 25.44 -1.83
CA LYS A 101 -29.55 26.85 -1.97
C LYS A 101 -30.43 27.60 -0.97
N GLU A 102 -29.82 28.15 0.07
CA GLU A 102 -30.47 29.11 0.99
C GLU A 102 -30.66 30.45 0.30
#